data_AF-A0AAJ1BI88-F1
#
_entry.id   AF-A0AAJ1BI88-F1
#
_cell.length_a   1.000
_cell.length_b   1.000
_cell.length_c   1.000
_cell.angle_alpha   90.00
_cell.angle_beta   90.00
_cell.angle_gamma   90.00
#
_symmetry.space_group_name_H-M   'P 1'
#
loop_
_entity.id
_entity.type
_entity.pdbx_description
1 polymer ?
#
loop_
_entity_poly.entity_id
_entity_poly.type
_entity_poly.pdbx_seq_one_letter_code
_entity_poly.pdbx_strand_id
1 'polypeptide(L)'
;MPFDQWCTSLAGQWQGTGARPGEAPKSLSIDVICSADRHQLIISVSRGVRYASSETWWFRRQGDKAMLTYFDGVTEDKGQLFSLYRRGDSYSLLGEGVVADRPALIQLLFEPQEQGWQWLQQSQFLDDDIAQYRLYRGLSMHPRQAGATQPQ
;
A
#
# COMPACT_ATOMS: atom_id res chain seq x y z
N MET A 1 -9.83 17.21 0.35
CA MET A 1 -9.98 16.25 1.47
C MET A 1 -8.83 15.27 1.38
N PRO A 2 -8.17 14.82 2.45
CA PRO A 2 -6.91 14.07 2.33
C PRO A 2 -6.95 12.86 1.37
N PHE A 3 -8.10 12.19 1.23
CA PHE A 3 -8.28 11.07 0.30
C PHE A 3 -8.19 11.48 -1.17
N ASP A 4 -8.79 12.61 -1.59
CA ASP A 4 -8.80 13.02 -3.00
C ASP A 4 -7.38 13.31 -3.51
N GLN A 5 -6.61 14.06 -2.72
CA GLN A 5 -5.21 14.36 -2.98
C GLN A 5 -4.36 13.09 -3.00
N TRP A 6 -4.46 12.23 -1.99
CA TRP A 6 -3.75 10.95 -1.93
C TRP A 6 -4.04 10.05 -3.13
N CYS A 7 -5.32 9.91 -3.48
CA CYS A 7 -5.80 9.10 -4.59
C CYS A 7 -5.18 9.58 -5.91
N THR A 8 -5.25 10.88 -6.17
CA THR A 8 -4.69 11.47 -7.41
C THR A 8 -3.16 11.48 -7.44
N SER A 9 -2.48 11.62 -6.29
CA SER A 9 -1.02 11.70 -6.24
C SER A 9 -0.33 10.35 -6.48
N LEU A 10 -1.01 9.25 -6.20
CA LEU A 10 -0.51 7.90 -6.46
C LEU A 10 -0.96 7.33 -7.82
N ALA A 11 -2.00 7.89 -8.45
CA ALA A 11 -2.54 7.36 -9.70
C ALA A 11 -1.48 7.31 -10.81
N GLY A 12 -1.37 6.15 -11.48
CA GLY A 12 -0.39 5.94 -12.53
C GLY A 12 0.12 4.50 -12.60
N GLN A 13 1.05 4.28 -13.51
CA GLN A 13 1.75 3.01 -13.68
C GLN A 13 3.16 3.16 -13.14
N TRP A 14 3.55 2.19 -12.33
CA TRP A 14 4.80 2.20 -11.60
C TRP A 14 5.58 0.90 -11.82
N GLN A 15 6.87 0.99 -11.55
CA GLN A 15 7.82 -0.11 -11.47
C GLN A 15 8.72 0.09 -10.25
N GLY A 16 9.27 -0.98 -9.71
CA GLY A 16 10.23 -0.84 -8.62
C GLY A 16 10.54 -2.18 -8.00
N THR A 17 10.80 -2.17 -6.70
CA THR A 17 11.17 -3.36 -5.95
C THR A 17 10.36 -3.48 -4.67
N GLY A 18 10.21 -4.70 -4.16
CA GLY A 18 9.61 -4.93 -2.85
C GLY A 18 10.27 -6.06 -2.09
N ALA A 19 10.30 -5.93 -0.77
CA ALA A 19 10.93 -6.87 0.14
C ALA A 19 10.22 -6.89 1.50
N ARG A 20 10.36 -8.01 2.21
CA ARG A 20 10.17 -8.07 3.66
C ARG A 20 11.52 -7.90 4.38
N PRO A 21 11.53 -7.57 5.69
CA PRO A 21 12.79 -7.51 6.44
C PRO A 21 13.60 -8.80 6.28
N GLY A 22 14.89 -8.64 5.95
CA GLY A 22 15.83 -9.75 5.77
C GLY A 22 15.75 -10.46 4.41
N GLU A 23 14.86 -10.07 3.50
CA GLU A 23 14.75 -10.66 2.17
C GLU A 23 15.41 -9.81 1.07
N ALA A 24 15.89 -10.47 0.01
CA ALA A 24 16.36 -9.79 -1.17
C ALA A 24 15.19 -9.08 -1.90
N PRO A 25 15.34 -7.81 -2.31
CA PRO A 25 14.31 -7.11 -3.08
C PRO A 25 14.01 -7.78 -4.42
N LYS A 26 12.72 -7.85 -4.76
CA LYS A 26 12.24 -8.40 -6.03
C LYS A 26 11.60 -7.32 -6.88
N SER A 27 11.87 -7.33 -8.18
CA SER A 27 11.26 -6.42 -9.14
C SER A 27 9.76 -6.63 -9.23
N LEU A 28 9.02 -5.54 -9.35
CA LEU A 28 7.56 -5.54 -9.40
C LEU A 28 7.02 -4.38 -10.23
N SER A 29 5.85 -4.61 -10.81
CA SER A 29 5.01 -3.60 -11.44
C SER A 29 3.82 -3.29 -10.54
N ILE A 30 3.47 -2.01 -10.43
CA ILE A 30 2.33 -1.56 -9.64
C ILE A 30 1.47 -0.66 -10.51
N ASP A 31 0.18 -0.94 -10.59
CA ASP A 31 -0.79 -0.11 -11.28
C ASP A 31 -1.74 0.49 -10.24
N VAL A 32 -1.86 1.82 -10.26
CA VAL A 32 -2.70 2.57 -9.32
C VAL A 32 -3.78 3.32 -10.08
N ILE A 33 -5.03 3.03 -9.77
CA ILE A 33 -6.19 3.63 -10.41
C ILE A 33 -6.96 4.42 -9.35
N CYS A 34 -7.06 5.73 -9.56
CA CYS A 34 -7.98 6.60 -8.82
C CYS A 34 -9.28 6.73 -9.62
N SER A 35 -10.42 6.49 -8.98
CA SER A 35 -11.74 6.63 -9.64
C SER A 35 -11.99 8.08 -10.06
N ALA A 36 -12.82 8.27 -11.09
CA ALA A 36 -13.13 9.61 -11.62
C ALA A 36 -13.75 10.56 -10.57
N ASP A 37 -14.55 10.01 -9.66
CA ASP A 37 -15.16 10.72 -8.53
C ASP A 37 -14.19 10.90 -7.34
N ARG A 38 -12.99 10.33 -7.40
CA ARG A 38 -11.94 10.37 -6.38
C ARG A 38 -12.37 9.76 -5.03
N HIS A 39 -13.34 8.86 -5.04
CA HIS A 39 -13.81 8.13 -3.86
C HIS A 39 -13.18 6.74 -3.72
N GLN A 40 -12.44 6.26 -4.73
CA GLN A 40 -11.84 4.94 -4.73
C GLN A 40 -10.42 4.97 -5.27
N LEU A 41 -9.52 4.23 -4.63
CA LEU A 41 -8.16 3.98 -5.08
C LEU A 41 -7.94 2.48 -5.13
N ILE A 42 -7.51 1.96 -6.27
CA ILE A 42 -7.15 0.56 -6.45
C ILE A 42 -5.65 0.49 -6.72
N ILE A 43 -4.92 -0.29 -5.93
CA ILE A 43 -3.50 -0.55 -6.13
C ILE A 43 -3.33 -2.05 -6.43
N SER A 44 -2.89 -2.36 -7.64
CA SER A 44 -2.58 -3.72 -8.09
C SER A 44 -1.07 -3.91 -8.11
N VAL A 45 -0.56 -4.90 -7.36
CA VAL A 45 0.87 -5.23 -7.29
C VAL A 45 1.10 -6.57 -7.97
N SER A 46 2.07 -6.63 -8.88
CA SER A 46 2.44 -7.89 -9.53
C SER A 46 2.96 -8.93 -8.53
N ARG A 47 2.97 -10.17 -9.00
CA ARG A 47 3.57 -11.32 -8.29
C ARG A 47 4.98 -10.97 -7.81
N GLY A 48 5.34 -11.38 -6.60
CA GLY A 48 6.75 -11.34 -6.21
C GLY A 48 7.02 -11.21 -4.71
N VAL A 49 6.32 -10.34 -3.99
CA VAL A 49 6.75 -9.97 -2.62
C VAL A 49 6.26 -10.94 -1.56
N ARG A 50 5.00 -11.38 -1.63
CA ARG A 50 4.39 -12.24 -0.60
C ARG A 50 3.74 -13.50 -1.19
N TYR A 51 3.05 -13.36 -2.32
CA TYR A 51 2.34 -14.46 -2.96
C TYR A 51 2.78 -14.69 -4.42
N ALA A 52 2.55 -15.90 -4.90
CA ALA A 52 2.74 -16.27 -6.31
C ALA A 52 1.69 -15.62 -7.23
N SER A 53 0.63 -15.06 -6.65
CA SER A 53 -0.43 -14.29 -7.31
C SER A 53 -0.18 -12.79 -7.20
N SER A 54 -0.82 -12.01 -8.06
CA SER A 54 -0.90 -10.56 -7.90
C SER A 54 -1.78 -10.22 -6.70
N GLU A 55 -1.52 -9.07 -6.09
CA GLU A 55 -2.31 -8.57 -4.96
C GLU A 55 -3.07 -7.32 -5.37
N THR A 56 -4.26 -7.11 -4.82
CA THR A 56 -5.07 -5.90 -5.03
C THR A 56 -5.44 -5.28 -3.68
N TRP A 57 -5.21 -3.98 -3.57
CA TRP A 57 -5.57 -3.16 -2.41
C TRP A 57 -6.60 -2.13 -2.87
N TRP A 58 -7.86 -2.34 -2.51
CA TRP A 58 -8.95 -1.45 -2.89
C TRP A 58 -9.38 -0.59 -1.70
N PHE A 59 -9.08 0.69 -1.77
CA PHE A 59 -9.48 1.68 -0.78
C PHE A 59 -10.74 2.41 -1.26
N ARG A 60 -11.76 2.44 -0.42
CA ARG A 60 -12.98 3.23 -0.63
C ARG A 60 -13.15 4.24 0.48
N ARG A 61 -13.43 5.47 0.10
CA ARG A 61 -13.71 6.53 1.06
C ARG A 61 -15.03 6.27 1.78
N GLN A 62 -15.02 6.33 3.11
CA GLN A 62 -16.19 6.27 3.99
C GLN A 62 -16.12 7.42 4.98
N GLY A 63 -16.76 8.54 4.65
CA GLY A 63 -16.69 9.76 5.46
C GLY A 63 -15.27 10.34 5.53
N ASP A 64 -14.70 10.31 6.73
CA ASP A 64 -13.33 10.71 7.08
C ASP A 64 -12.33 9.54 7.08
N LYS A 65 -12.81 8.31 6.83
CA LYS A 65 -12.01 7.08 6.82
C LYS A 65 -11.90 6.48 5.42
N ALA A 66 -11.02 5.49 5.29
CA ALA A 66 -10.83 4.66 4.10
C ALA A 66 -11.01 3.18 4.46
N MET A 67 -11.98 2.51 3.85
CA MET A 67 -12.16 1.07 3.93
C MET A 67 -11.23 0.40 2.91
N LEU A 68 -10.28 -0.38 3.38
CA LEU A 68 -9.47 -1.28 2.56
C LEU A 68 -10.21 -2.60 2.39
N THR A 69 -10.27 -3.11 1.17
CA THR A 69 -10.50 -4.52 0.87
C THR A 69 -9.26 -5.06 0.16
N TYR A 70 -8.61 -6.06 0.74
CA TYR A 70 -7.38 -6.68 0.25
C TYR A 70 -7.66 -8.07 -0.32
N PHE A 71 -7.10 -8.33 -1.50
CA PHE A 71 -7.23 -9.57 -2.25
C PHE A 71 -5.84 -10.06 -2.66
N ASP A 72 -5.51 -11.31 -2.41
CA ASP A 72 -4.26 -11.94 -2.86
C ASP A 72 -4.51 -13.20 -3.73
N GLY A 73 -5.77 -13.59 -3.92
CA GLY A 73 -6.17 -14.76 -4.70
C GLY A 73 -5.77 -16.10 -4.06
N VAL A 74 -5.34 -16.10 -2.79
CA VAL A 74 -4.90 -17.29 -2.05
C VAL A 74 -5.65 -17.41 -0.72
N THR A 75 -5.80 -16.31 0.00
CA THR A 75 -6.50 -16.22 1.29
C THR A 75 -7.84 -15.51 1.13
N GLU A 76 -8.69 -15.62 2.16
CA GLU A 76 -9.95 -14.88 2.21
C GLU A 76 -9.71 -13.37 2.14
N ASP A 77 -10.61 -12.67 1.46
CA ASP A 77 -10.57 -11.21 1.32
C ASP A 77 -10.62 -10.54 2.68
N LYS A 78 -9.73 -9.56 2.89
CA LYS A 78 -9.59 -8.88 4.19
C LYS A 78 -10.11 -7.47 4.11
N GLY A 79 -11.09 -7.16 4.95
CA GLY A 79 -11.63 -5.82 5.14
C GLY A 79 -11.01 -5.13 6.35
N GLN A 80 -10.57 -3.88 6.21
CA GLN A 80 -10.08 -3.10 7.34
C GLN A 80 -10.32 -1.60 7.15
N LEU A 81 -10.74 -0.92 8.21
CA LEU A 81 -10.98 0.51 8.19
C LEU A 81 -9.75 1.27 8.69
N PHE A 82 -9.36 2.32 7.97
CA PHE A 82 -8.24 3.18 8.30
C PHE A 82 -8.66 4.65 8.41
N SER A 83 -8.07 5.36 9.36
CA SER A 83 -8.04 6.82 9.36
C SER A 83 -6.87 7.31 8.50
N LEU A 84 -7.12 8.29 7.63
CA LEU A 84 -6.11 8.84 6.71
C LEU A 84 -5.57 10.18 7.22
N TYR A 85 -4.26 10.27 7.36
CA TYR A 85 -3.52 11.43 7.80
C TYR A 85 -2.57 11.91 6.71
N ARG A 86 -2.38 13.23 6.62
CA ARG A 86 -1.36 13.85 5.77
C ARG A 86 -0.32 14.54 6.65
N ARG A 87 0.97 14.33 6.37
CA ARG A 87 2.09 15.03 7.01
C ARG A 87 3.06 15.50 5.93
N GLY A 88 3.09 16.81 5.69
CA GLY A 88 3.76 17.34 4.50
C GLY A 88 3.17 16.72 3.24
N ASP A 89 4.00 16.07 2.43
CA ASP A 89 3.57 15.37 1.21
C ASP A 89 3.44 13.85 1.39
N SER A 90 3.65 13.36 2.61
CA SER A 90 3.43 11.95 2.96
C SER A 90 2.01 11.70 3.43
N TYR A 91 1.54 10.48 3.20
CA TYR A 91 0.23 10.00 3.67
C TYR A 91 0.41 8.80 4.57
N SER A 92 -0.38 8.75 5.64
CA SER A 92 -0.41 7.61 6.55
C SER A 92 -1.85 7.16 6.79
N LEU A 93 -2.09 5.87 6.60
CA LEU A 93 -3.32 5.21 6.98
C LEU A 93 -3.07 4.42 8.25
N LEU A 94 -3.84 4.68 9.31
CA LEU A 94 -3.77 3.96 10.59
C LEU A 94 -5.09 3.26 10.88
N GLY A 95 -5.02 1.98 11.20
CA GLY A 95 -6.20 1.15 11.48
C GLY A 95 -5.85 -0.01 12.40
N GLU A 96 -6.75 -0.34 13.32
CA GLU A 96 -6.64 -1.54 14.15
C GLU A 96 -6.96 -2.78 13.33
N GLY A 97 -6.24 -3.87 13.60
CA GLY A 97 -6.43 -5.15 12.93
C GLY A 97 -5.75 -6.28 13.68
N VAL A 98 -5.56 -7.41 13.00
CA VAL A 98 -4.92 -8.61 13.56
C VAL A 98 -3.75 -9.02 12.69
N VAL A 99 -2.58 -9.22 13.30
CA VAL A 99 -1.36 -9.71 12.65
C VAL A 99 -0.88 -10.92 13.43
N ALA A 100 -0.76 -12.08 12.77
CA ALA A 100 -0.35 -13.34 13.42
C ALA A 100 -1.15 -13.63 14.71
N ASP A 101 -2.48 -13.56 14.60
CA ASP A 101 -3.45 -13.80 15.67
C ASP A 101 -3.37 -12.85 16.88
N ARG A 102 -2.65 -11.73 16.74
CA ARG A 102 -2.52 -10.71 17.78
C ARG A 102 -3.11 -9.37 17.35
N PRO A 103 -3.76 -8.64 18.26
CA PRO A 103 -4.26 -7.30 17.98
C PRO A 103 -3.09 -6.36 17.69
N ALA A 104 -3.20 -5.60 16.61
CA ALA A 104 -2.16 -4.70 16.16
C ALA A 104 -2.73 -3.41 15.57
N LEU A 105 -2.04 -2.31 15.80
CA LEU A 105 -2.20 -1.08 15.03
C LEU A 105 -1.40 -1.21 13.74
N ILE A 106 -2.09 -1.26 12.61
CA ILE A 106 -1.50 -1.36 11.28
C ILE A 106 -1.36 0.04 10.70
N GLN A 107 -0.18 0.33 10.17
CA GLN A 107 0.12 1.57 9.47
C GLN A 107 0.55 1.28 8.03
N LEU A 108 -0.11 1.94 7.09
CA LEU A 108 0.36 2.05 5.71
C LEU A 108 0.91 3.46 5.52
N LEU A 109 2.15 3.57 5.06
CA LEU A 109 2.83 4.83 4.88
C LEU A 109 3.21 4.98 3.41
N PHE A 110 2.85 6.12 2.82
CA PHE A 110 3.20 6.50 1.45
C PHE A 110 4.03 7.77 1.53
N GLU A 111 5.34 7.63 1.32
CA GLU A 111 6.32 8.70 1.42
C GLU A 111 6.81 9.07 0.02
N PRO A 112 6.74 10.35 -0.38
CA PRO A 112 7.30 10.76 -1.66
C PRO A 112 8.81 10.61 -1.63
N GLN A 113 9.37 10.17 -2.76
CA GLN A 113 10.80 10.11 -3.02
C GLN A 113 11.16 11.16 -4.08
N GLU A 114 12.45 11.37 -4.36
CA GLU A 114 12.89 12.25 -5.46
C GLU A 114 12.20 11.87 -6.79
N GLN A 115 11.99 10.56 -7.01
CA GLN A 115 11.26 10.02 -8.14
C GLN A 115 10.26 8.94 -7.68
N GLY A 116 9.03 9.37 -7.39
CA GLY A 116 7.91 8.49 -7.08
C GLY A 116 7.65 8.31 -5.58
N TRP A 117 7.42 7.09 -5.13
CA TRP A 117 6.90 6.81 -3.79
C TRP A 117 7.58 5.62 -3.13
N GLN A 118 7.72 5.69 -1.81
CA GLN A 118 7.99 4.54 -0.95
C GLN A 118 6.69 4.19 -0.23
N TRP A 119 6.24 2.95 -0.40
CA TRP A 119 5.08 2.41 0.31
C TRP A 119 5.54 1.40 1.35
N LEU A 120 5.32 1.71 2.63
CA LEU A 120 5.62 0.84 3.75
C LEU A 120 4.33 0.31 4.39
N GLN A 121 4.39 -0.95 4.82
CA GLN A 121 3.40 -1.53 5.72
C GLN A 121 4.12 -1.93 7.00
N GLN A 122 3.62 -1.45 8.13
CA GLN A 122 4.17 -1.74 9.44
C GLN A 122 3.05 -1.96 10.46
N SER A 123 3.39 -2.61 11.57
CA SER A 123 2.43 -2.89 12.63
C SER A 123 3.07 -2.76 14.01
N GLN A 124 2.30 -2.25 14.96
CA GLN A 124 2.61 -2.26 16.38
C GLN A 124 1.61 -3.18 17.08
N PHE A 125 2.09 -4.17 17.83
CA PHE A 125 1.22 -5.03 18.63
C PHE A 125 0.63 -4.23 19.80
N LEU A 126 -0.68 -4.37 20.03
CA LEU A 126 -1.40 -3.63 21.07
C LEU A 126 -1.37 -4.32 22.44
N ASP A 127 -0.97 -5.59 22.45
CA ASP A 127 -0.81 -6.46 23.61
C ASP A 127 0.67 -6.61 24.04
N ASP A 128 1.56 -5.78 23.49
CA ASP A 128 2.99 -5.73 23.83
C ASP A 128 3.31 -4.38 24.48
N ASP A 129 4.18 -4.37 25.49
CA ASP A 129 4.64 -3.14 26.16
C ASP A 129 5.63 -2.34 25.28
N ILE A 130 6.06 -2.94 24.17
CA ILE A 130 6.95 -2.32 23.20
C ILE A 130 6.15 -1.44 22.24
N ALA A 131 6.19 -0.13 22.49
CA ALA A 131 5.56 0.89 21.64
C ALA A 131 6.33 1.19 20.34
N GLN A 132 6.74 0.15 19.60
CA GLN A 132 7.50 0.30 18.35
C GLN A 132 6.82 -0.42 17.19
N TYR A 133 6.70 0.29 16.07
CA TYR A 133 6.29 -0.30 14.81
C TYR A 133 7.36 -1.24 14.27
N ARG A 134 6.92 -2.43 13.84
CA ARG A 134 7.74 -3.40 13.12
C ARG A 134 7.39 -3.35 11.64
N LEU A 135 8.39 -3.16 10.79
CA LEU A 135 8.21 -3.19 9.34
C LEU A 135 7.77 -4.59 8.91
N TYR A 136 6.69 -4.66 8.14
CA TYR A 136 6.20 -5.91 7.56
C TYR A 136 6.71 -6.09 6.12
N ARG A 137 6.61 -5.02 5.32
CA ARG A 137 7.16 -4.97 3.95
C ARG A 137 7.32 -3.52 3.48
N GLY A 138 8.19 -3.32 2.50
CA GLY A 138 8.34 -2.06 1.79
C GLY A 138 8.36 -2.26 0.28
N LEU A 139 7.76 -1.33 -0.44
CA LEU A 139 7.74 -1.27 -1.90
C LEU A 139 8.26 0.10 -2.35
N SER A 140 9.21 0.11 -3.27
CA SER A 140 9.60 1.32 -4.00
C SER A 140 8.79 1.42 -5.29
N MET A 141 8.36 2.63 -5.63
CA MET A 141 7.52 2.93 -6.77
C MET A 141 8.14 4.05 -7.57
N HIS A 142 8.63 3.74 -8.76
CA HIS A 142 9.16 4.70 -9.71
C HIS A 142 8.21 4.74 -10.92
N PRO A 143 7.98 5.91 -11.53
CA PRO A 143 7.12 6.00 -12.71
C PRO A 143 7.59 5.03 -13.80
N ARG A 144 6.66 4.24 -14.36
CA ARG A 144 6.98 3.45 -15.55
C ARG A 144 7.08 4.41 -16.73
N GLN A 145 8.25 4.52 -17.35
CA GLN A 145 8.39 5.32 -18.56
C GLN A 145 7.55 4.69 -19.68
N ALA A 146 6.70 5.49 -20.32
CA ALA A 146 5.99 5.08 -21.53
C ALA A 146 7.00 5.00 -22.67
N GLY A 147 7.56 3.81 -22.95
CA GLY A 147 8.50 3.70 -24.07
C GLY A 147 9.44 2.49 -24.16
N ALA A 148 9.12 1.33 -23.58
CA ALA A 148 9.82 0.09 -23.94
C ALA A 148 8.83 -0.88 -24.58
N THR A 149 8.49 -0.62 -25.85
CA THR A 149 7.92 -1.63 -26.73
C THR A 149 8.91 -2.79 -26.76
N GLN A 150 8.51 -3.96 -26.23
CA GLN A 150 9.30 -5.18 -26.43
C GLN A 150 9.40 -5.43 -27.94
N PRO A 151 10.60 -5.59 -28.51
CA PRO A 151 10.71 -6.14 -29.85
C PRO A 151 10.14 -7.57 -29.82
N GLN A 152 9.30 -7.86 -30.81
CA GLN A 152 8.80 -9.21 -31.11
C GLN A 152 9.94 -10.17 -31.43
#